data_AF-A0A8S3Z792-F1
#
_entry.id   AF-A0A8S3Z792-F1
#
_cell.length_a   1.000
_cell.length_b   1.000
_cell.length_c   1.000
_cell.angle_alpha   90.00
_cell.angle_beta   90.00
_cell.angle_gamma   90.00
#
_symmetry.space_group_name_H-M   'P 1'
#
loop_
_entity.id
_entity.type
_entity.pdbx_description
1 polymer ?
#
loop_
_entity_poly.entity_id
_entity_poly.type
_entity_poly.pdbx_seq_one_letter_code
_entity_poly.pdbx_strand_id
1 'polypeptide(L)'
;KFTHIATRADVQENVQKYIKVLSRPLALQKAKHKVWSPVYLDYVTEQADIRVPTGRPADLNMDYEDDAVYEGLGLVMSLSMPVFDGRKTVGVGEEEPETNLLGVVGTDLRVNDLMKFIPTFKLGVNGYAFGITNHGYVLFHPDYRPF
;
A
#
# COMPACT_ATOMS: atom_id res chain seq x y z
N LYS A 1 16.67 -18.14 16.54
CA LYS A 1 17.43 -16.90 16.86
C LYS A 1 16.63 -16.12 17.89
N PHE A 2 17.29 -15.56 18.91
CA PHE A 2 16.66 -14.66 19.89
C PHE A 2 17.27 -13.26 19.73
N THR A 3 16.51 -12.22 20.01
CA THR A 3 16.96 -10.82 19.98
C THR A 3 16.81 -10.23 21.38
N HIS A 4 17.82 -9.48 21.84
CA HIS A 4 17.80 -8.79 23.11
C HIS A 4 17.63 -7.28 22.86
N ILE A 5 16.72 -6.65 23.59
CA ILE A 5 16.47 -5.20 23.50
C ILE A 5 17.12 -4.57 24.73
N ALA A 6 18.22 -3.85 24.54
CA ALA A 6 18.92 -3.17 25.62
C ALA A 6 18.45 -1.71 25.78
N THR A 7 18.18 -1.03 24.66
CA THR A 7 17.77 0.39 24.67
C THR A 7 16.49 0.62 23.88
N ARG A 8 15.82 1.76 24.13
CA ARG A 8 14.61 2.15 23.40
C ARG A 8 14.88 2.37 21.90
N ALA A 9 16.09 2.80 21.55
CA ALA A 9 16.49 2.98 20.15
C ALA A 9 16.53 1.65 19.38
N ASP A 10 16.89 0.56 20.06
CA ASP A 10 17.02 -0.75 19.43
C ASP A 10 15.67 -1.46 19.19
N VAL A 11 14.59 -0.97 19.79
CA VAL A 11 13.27 -1.63 19.75
C VAL A 11 12.77 -1.76 18.32
N GLN A 12 12.84 -0.68 17.53
CA GLN A 12 12.27 -0.66 16.18
C GLN A 12 12.92 -1.69 15.27
N GLU A 13 14.26 -1.76 15.27
CA GLU A 13 15.00 -2.72 14.44
C GLU A 13 14.82 -4.15 14.94
N ASN A 14 14.92 -4.37 16.26
CA ASN A 14 14.87 -5.71 16.82
C ASN A 14 13.49 -6.35 16.74
N VAL A 15 12.42 -5.56 16.89
CA VAL A 15 11.06 -6.06 16.75
C VAL A 15 10.85 -6.53 15.32
N GLN A 16 11.27 -5.77 14.29
CA GLN A 16 11.07 -6.14 12.88
C GLN A 16 11.77 -7.43 12.45
N LYS A 17 12.83 -7.87 13.14
CA LYS A 17 13.58 -9.11 12.82
C LYS A 17 12.71 -10.37 12.82
N TYR A 18 11.58 -10.38 13.53
CA TYR A 18 10.65 -11.52 13.54
C TYR A 18 10.07 -11.86 12.15
N ILE A 19 9.92 -10.87 11.27
CA ILE A 19 9.35 -11.05 9.92
C ILE A 19 10.16 -12.08 9.13
N LYS A 20 11.50 -12.03 9.23
CA LYS A 20 12.40 -12.98 8.55
C LYS A 20 12.19 -14.42 8.99
N VAL A 21 11.75 -14.66 10.22
CA VAL A 21 11.49 -16.00 10.74
C VAL A 21 10.10 -16.47 10.30
N LEU A 22 9.09 -15.61 10.43
CA LEU A 22 7.71 -15.94 10.03
C LEU A 22 7.55 -16.11 8.52
N SER A 23 8.40 -15.46 7.70
CA SER A 23 8.35 -15.59 6.25
C SER A 23 8.90 -16.91 5.70
N ARG A 24 9.61 -17.71 6.51
CA ARG A 24 10.33 -18.91 6.01
C ARG A 24 9.42 -19.95 5.36
N PRO A 25 8.25 -20.33 5.93
CA PRO A 25 7.35 -21.27 5.26
C PRO A 25 6.86 -20.73 3.90
N LEU A 26 6.61 -19.42 3.83
CA LEU A 26 6.19 -18.75 2.60
C LEU A 26 7.31 -18.75 1.54
N ALA A 27 8.56 -18.55 1.97
CA ALA A 27 9.74 -18.58 1.12
C ALA A 27 10.05 -19.99 0.58
N LEU A 28 9.91 -21.02 1.42
CA LEU A 28 10.07 -22.42 1.02
C LEU A 28 9.06 -22.83 -0.04
N GLN A 29 7.81 -22.37 0.10
CA GLN A 29 6.75 -22.62 -0.89
C GLN A 29 6.87 -21.74 -2.14
N LYS A 30 7.79 -20.76 -2.15
CA LYS A 30 7.89 -19.69 -3.18
C LYS A 30 6.52 -19.08 -3.49
N ALA A 31 5.71 -18.90 -2.46
CA ALA A 31 4.31 -18.59 -2.63
C ALA A 31 4.12 -17.12 -3.04
N LYS A 32 3.47 -16.90 -4.19
CA LYS A 32 3.27 -15.57 -4.79
C LYS A 32 1.97 -14.91 -4.31
N HIS A 33 1.75 -14.91 -2.99
CA HIS A 33 0.56 -14.28 -2.44
C HIS A 33 0.61 -12.77 -2.64
N LYS A 34 -0.40 -12.26 -3.33
CA LYS A 34 -0.62 -10.82 -3.48
C LYS A 34 -1.62 -10.37 -2.44
N VAL A 35 -1.34 -9.28 -1.76
CA VAL A 35 -2.18 -8.73 -0.70
C VAL A 35 -2.47 -7.26 -1.01
N TRP A 36 -3.72 -6.87 -0.86
CA TRP A 36 -4.13 -5.47 -0.92
C TRP A 36 -4.06 -4.86 0.47
N SER A 37 -3.43 -3.69 0.59
CA SER A 37 -3.53 -2.90 1.81
C SER A 37 -4.92 -2.25 1.92
N PRO A 38 -5.38 -1.93 3.14
CA PRO A 38 -6.46 -0.99 3.35
C PRO A 38 -6.10 0.39 2.76
N VAL A 39 -7.11 1.24 2.57
CA VAL A 39 -6.86 2.61 2.13
C VAL A 39 -6.06 3.37 3.19
N TYR A 40 -5.00 4.03 2.76
CA TYR A 40 -4.23 4.94 3.59
C TYR A 40 -3.97 6.25 2.82
N LEU A 41 -3.59 7.28 3.56
CA LEU A 41 -3.22 8.57 2.98
C LEU A 41 -1.74 8.53 2.60
N ASP A 42 -1.45 8.77 1.34
CA ASP A 42 -0.08 9.03 0.90
C ASP A 42 0.33 10.45 1.29
N TYR A 43 1.49 10.57 1.93
CA TYR A 43 2.05 11.85 2.37
C TYR A 43 3.18 12.26 1.43
N VAL A 44 3.23 13.54 1.07
CA VAL A 44 4.34 14.09 0.30
C VAL A 44 5.61 13.94 1.12
N THR A 45 6.58 13.22 0.56
CA THR A 45 7.97 13.34 1.00
C THR A 45 8.65 14.37 0.10
N GLU A 46 9.70 15.05 0.60
CA GLU A 46 10.46 16.02 -0.21
C GLU A 46 11.02 15.41 -1.52
N GLN A 47 11.08 14.08 -1.60
CA GLN A 47 11.53 13.31 -2.76
C GLN A 47 10.40 12.78 -3.66
N ALA A 48 9.13 13.11 -3.40
CA ALA A 48 8.01 12.62 -4.20
C ALA A 48 7.83 13.44 -5.50
N ASP A 49 8.03 12.80 -6.64
CA ASP A 49 7.81 13.40 -7.97
C ASP A 49 6.32 13.53 -8.35
N ILE A 50 5.41 12.82 -7.65
CA ILE A 50 3.98 12.75 -7.99
C ILE A 50 3.14 13.58 -7.02
N ARG A 51 2.23 14.36 -7.58
CA ARG A 51 1.54 15.49 -6.95
C ARG A 51 0.02 15.39 -7.23
N VAL A 52 -0.84 15.51 -6.21
CA VAL A 52 -2.31 15.30 -6.32
C VAL A 52 -3.11 16.48 -5.75
N PRO A 53 -4.24 16.86 -6.39
CA PRO A 53 -5.11 17.93 -5.92
C PRO A 53 -5.69 17.72 -4.52
N THR A 54 -5.62 18.76 -3.67
CA THR A 54 -6.24 18.76 -2.33
C THR A 54 -7.41 19.74 -2.16
N GLY A 55 -7.90 20.39 -3.23
CA GLY A 55 -9.02 21.34 -3.17
C GLY A 55 -10.35 20.80 -3.74
N ARG A 56 -11.49 21.20 -3.15
CA ARG A 56 -12.79 21.16 -3.85
C ARG A 56 -12.72 22.25 -4.93
N PRO A 57 -12.90 21.92 -6.23
CA PRO A 57 -12.80 22.93 -7.27
C PRO A 57 -13.92 23.97 -7.07
N ALA A 58 -13.61 25.24 -7.36
CA ALA A 58 -14.61 26.31 -7.36
C ALA A 58 -15.71 26.03 -8.40
N ASP A 59 -15.33 25.39 -9.52
CA ASP A 59 -16.20 25.13 -10.67
C ASP A 59 -16.08 23.66 -11.14
N LEU A 60 -17.19 23.02 -11.52
CA LEU A 60 -17.26 21.62 -12.01
C LEU A 60 -16.81 21.47 -13.47
N ASN A 61 -15.80 22.22 -13.92
CA ASN A 61 -15.35 22.19 -15.32
C ASN A 61 -14.26 21.13 -15.57
N MET A 62 -14.12 20.79 -16.86
CA MET A 62 -13.28 19.69 -17.38
C MET A 62 -11.77 19.87 -17.15
N ASP A 63 -11.35 21.08 -16.75
CA ASP A 63 -9.96 21.49 -16.52
C ASP A 63 -9.54 21.28 -15.03
N TYR A 64 -10.14 20.28 -14.39
CA TYR A 64 -10.01 19.85 -12.97
C TYR A 64 -8.57 19.78 -12.42
N GLU A 65 -7.57 19.60 -13.29
CA GLU A 65 -6.17 19.49 -12.87
C GLU A 65 -5.43 20.84 -12.84
N ASP A 66 -5.84 21.88 -13.55
CA ASP A 66 -5.00 23.09 -13.69
C ASP A 66 -4.96 24.00 -12.44
N ASP A 67 -6.02 23.99 -11.61
CA ASP A 67 -6.19 24.89 -10.44
C ASP A 67 -5.88 24.25 -9.08
N ALA A 68 -5.39 23.01 -9.08
CA ALA A 68 -5.18 22.23 -7.88
C ALA A 68 -3.86 22.56 -7.17
N VAL A 69 -3.89 22.92 -5.88
CA VAL A 69 -2.67 22.90 -5.04
C VAL A 69 -2.31 21.44 -4.78
N TYR A 70 -1.18 21.01 -5.33
CA TYR A 70 -0.80 19.60 -5.38
C TYR A 70 0.09 19.19 -4.20
N GLU A 71 -0.43 18.34 -3.30
CA GLU A 71 0.35 17.71 -2.23
C GLU A 71 -0.03 16.21 -2.11
N GLY A 72 0.74 15.31 -2.75
CA GLY A 72 0.78 13.85 -2.43
C GLY A 72 0.15 12.97 -3.50
N LEU A 73 -0.16 11.69 -3.24
CA LEU A 73 -1.08 10.89 -4.08
C LEU A 73 -2.54 10.88 -3.59
N GLY A 74 -2.78 11.42 -2.39
CA GLY A 74 -4.08 11.37 -1.71
C GLY A 74 -4.36 9.98 -1.14
N LEU A 75 -5.63 9.56 -1.14
CA LEU A 75 -6.00 8.22 -0.69
C LEU A 75 -5.57 7.16 -1.71
N VAL A 76 -4.78 6.20 -1.24
CA VAL A 76 -4.22 5.12 -2.05
C VAL A 76 -4.46 3.75 -1.40
N MET A 77 -4.38 2.70 -2.20
CA MET A 77 -4.27 1.32 -1.77
C MET A 77 -3.10 0.66 -2.49
N SER A 78 -2.33 -0.17 -1.80
CA SER A 78 -1.16 -0.85 -2.38
C SER A 78 -1.46 -2.31 -2.66
N LEU A 79 -0.95 -2.80 -3.78
CA LEU A 79 -0.80 -4.23 -4.05
C LEU A 79 0.62 -4.65 -3.70
N SER A 80 0.79 -5.52 -2.71
CA SER A 80 2.09 -6.01 -2.26
C SER A 80 2.32 -7.48 -2.61
N MET A 81 3.57 -7.83 -2.95
CA MET A 81 4.00 -9.20 -3.23
C MET A 81 5.40 -9.46 -2.66
N PRO A 82 5.65 -10.60 -1.99
CA PRO A 82 6.96 -10.92 -1.44
C PRO A 82 7.94 -11.36 -2.55
N VAL A 83 9.22 -11.03 -2.35
CA VAL A 83 10.33 -11.41 -3.21
C VAL A 83 11.29 -12.29 -2.41
N PHE A 84 11.51 -13.50 -2.88
CA PHE A 84 12.37 -14.49 -2.23
C PHE A 84 13.68 -14.68 -2.97
N ASP A 85 14.70 -15.15 -2.26
CA ASP A 85 15.98 -15.49 -2.85
C ASP A 85 15.82 -16.75 -3.74
N GLY A 86 16.33 -16.66 -4.97
CA GLY A 86 16.23 -17.72 -5.98
C GLY A 86 17.49 -18.58 -6.10
N ARG A 87 18.55 -18.26 -5.34
CA ARG A 87 19.80 -19.01 -5.35
C ARG A 87 19.59 -20.43 -4.81
N LYS A 88 20.34 -21.39 -5.35
CA LYS A 88 20.32 -22.81 -4.92
C LYS A 88 21.55 -23.21 -4.11
N THR A 89 22.53 -22.32 -4.02
CA THR A 89 23.82 -22.56 -3.36
C THR A 89 23.96 -21.62 -2.18
N VAL A 90 24.35 -22.16 -1.03
CA VAL A 90 24.57 -21.38 0.19
C VAL A 90 25.98 -20.78 0.15
N GLY A 91 26.07 -19.46 0.35
CA GLY A 91 27.35 -18.78 0.54
C GLY A 91 27.96 -19.10 1.91
N VAL A 92 29.28 -18.95 2.05
CA VAL A 92 29.96 -19.20 3.33
C VAL A 92 29.44 -18.22 4.39
N GLY A 93 28.75 -18.74 5.41
CA GLY A 93 28.15 -17.94 6.48
C GLY A 93 26.78 -17.33 6.15
N GLU A 94 26.20 -17.64 5.00
CA GLU A 94 24.84 -17.19 4.64
C GLU A 94 23.77 -18.15 5.17
N GLU A 95 22.55 -17.64 5.38
CA GLU A 95 21.38 -18.50 5.64
C GLU A 95 20.93 -19.21 4.36
N GLU A 96 20.25 -20.35 4.51
CA GLU A 96 19.65 -21.10 3.41
C GLU A 96 18.82 -20.19 2.49
N PRO A 97 19.25 -19.97 1.23
CA PRO A 97 18.59 -19.03 0.31
C PRO A 97 17.12 -19.37 0.09
N GLU A 98 16.76 -20.65 0.10
CA GLU A 98 15.36 -21.08 -0.11
C GLU A 98 14.40 -20.54 0.95
N THR A 99 14.89 -20.26 2.16
CA THR A 99 14.11 -19.71 3.28
C THR A 99 14.10 -18.19 3.34
N ASN A 100 14.91 -17.53 2.50
CA ASN A 100 15.21 -16.13 2.63
C ASN A 100 14.20 -15.23 1.89
N LEU A 101 13.61 -14.29 2.62
CA LEU A 101 12.82 -13.18 2.08
C LEU A 101 13.77 -12.02 1.78
N LEU A 102 13.88 -11.63 0.51
CA LEU A 102 14.68 -10.48 0.09
C LEU A 102 13.96 -9.16 0.38
N GLY A 103 12.64 -9.14 0.20
CA GLY A 103 11.84 -7.94 0.44
C GLY A 103 10.42 -8.09 -0.07
N VAL A 104 9.76 -6.95 -0.25
CA VAL A 104 8.39 -6.85 -0.76
C VAL A 104 8.40 -5.81 -1.89
N VAL A 105 7.77 -6.15 -3.01
CA VAL A 105 7.46 -5.19 -4.06
C VAL A 105 6.01 -4.73 -3.88
N GLY A 106 5.78 -3.42 -4.02
CA GLY A 106 4.48 -2.79 -3.91
C GLY A 106 4.18 -1.92 -5.14
N THR A 107 2.91 -1.78 -5.49
CA THR A 107 2.43 -0.77 -6.43
C THR A 107 1.17 -0.12 -5.88
N ASP A 108 1.10 1.21 -5.94
CA ASP A 108 0.02 1.99 -5.37
C ASP A 108 -1.04 2.33 -6.42
N LEU A 109 -2.31 2.19 -6.04
CA LEU A 109 -3.46 2.58 -6.81
C LEU A 109 -4.21 3.70 -6.08
N ARG A 110 -4.48 4.79 -6.80
CA ARG A 110 -5.26 5.90 -6.28
C ARG A 110 -6.73 5.51 -6.23
N VAL A 111 -7.40 5.82 -5.12
CA VAL A 111 -8.84 5.58 -4.98
C VAL A 111 -9.64 6.37 -6.01
N ASN A 112 -9.16 7.56 -6.39
CA ASN A 112 -9.78 8.38 -7.44
C ASN A 112 -9.76 7.68 -8.81
N ASP A 113 -8.70 6.96 -9.15
CA ASP A 113 -8.63 6.23 -10.42
C ASP A 113 -9.58 5.03 -10.43
N LEU A 114 -9.78 4.38 -9.28
CA LEU A 114 -10.80 3.34 -9.12
C LEU A 114 -12.22 3.91 -9.31
N MET A 115 -12.50 5.08 -8.74
CA MET A 115 -13.81 5.73 -8.86
C MET A 115 -14.15 6.14 -10.30
N LYS A 116 -13.16 6.44 -11.15
CA LYS A 116 -13.38 6.75 -12.58
C LYS A 116 -14.00 5.58 -13.37
N PHE A 117 -13.81 4.34 -12.92
CA PHE A 117 -14.42 3.16 -13.57
C PHE A 117 -15.91 2.97 -13.21
N ILE A 118 -16.42 3.72 -12.23
CA ILE A 118 -17.81 3.63 -11.79
C ILE A 118 -18.65 4.55 -12.69
N PRO A 119 -19.66 4.01 -13.40
CA PRO A 119 -20.52 4.82 -14.27
C PRO A 119 -21.54 5.61 -13.44
N THR A 120 -21.09 6.63 -12.71
CA THR A 120 -21.93 7.46 -11.82
C THR A 120 -23.15 8.03 -12.53
N PHE A 121 -22.99 8.45 -13.79
CA PHE A 121 -24.08 8.97 -14.62
C PHE A 121 -25.22 7.97 -14.91
N LYS A 122 -25.00 6.66 -14.74
CA LYS A 122 -26.02 5.62 -14.94
C LYS A 122 -26.79 5.26 -13.66
N LEU A 123 -26.37 5.75 -12.50
CA LEU A 123 -26.95 5.37 -11.21
C LEU A 123 -28.23 6.15 -10.85
N GLY A 124 -28.50 7.27 -11.54
CA GLY A 124 -29.62 8.16 -11.23
C GLY A 124 -29.32 9.12 -10.08
N VAL A 125 -30.29 10.00 -9.76
CA VAL A 125 -30.06 11.18 -8.91
C VAL A 125 -29.68 10.89 -7.46
N ASN A 126 -30.12 9.75 -6.90
CA ASN A 126 -29.84 9.35 -5.52
C ASN A 126 -28.96 8.08 -5.44
N GLY A 127 -28.52 7.56 -6.58
CA GLY A 127 -27.70 6.37 -6.64
C GLY A 127 -26.23 6.70 -6.43
N TYR A 128 -25.56 6.00 -5.53
CA TYR A 128 -24.13 6.09 -5.35
C TYR A 128 -23.51 4.70 -5.23
N ALA A 129 -22.22 4.62 -5.54
CA ALA A 129 -21.43 3.42 -5.33
C ALA A 129 -20.54 3.61 -4.09
N PHE A 130 -20.32 2.52 -3.37
CA PHE A 130 -19.33 2.45 -2.30
C PHE A 130 -18.55 1.15 -2.44
N GLY A 131 -17.31 1.16 -1.99
CA GLY A 131 -16.44 -0.01 -1.97
C GLY A 131 -16.18 -0.46 -0.55
N ILE A 132 -16.10 -1.78 -0.33
CA ILE A 132 -15.68 -2.37 0.94
C ILE A 132 -14.53 -3.35 0.71
N THR A 133 -13.62 -3.42 1.68
CA THR A 133 -12.54 -4.40 1.71
C THR A 133 -13.03 -5.75 2.25
N ASN A 134 -12.24 -6.81 2.05
CA ASN A 134 -12.49 -8.14 2.62
C ASN A 134 -12.52 -8.16 4.17
N HIS A 135 -12.04 -7.11 4.83
CA HIS A 135 -12.08 -6.95 6.28
C HIS A 135 -13.27 -6.08 6.76
N GLY A 136 -14.14 -5.63 5.85
CA GLY A 136 -15.31 -4.81 6.18
C GLY A 136 -15.05 -3.31 6.30
N TYR A 137 -13.82 -2.85 6.04
CA TYR A 137 -13.52 -1.41 5.99
C TYR A 137 -14.03 -0.79 4.69
N VAL A 138 -14.53 0.44 4.78
CA VAL A 138 -14.94 1.25 3.63
C VAL A 138 -13.70 1.65 2.83
N LEU A 139 -13.69 1.30 1.55
CA LEU A 139 -12.66 1.67 0.58
C LEU A 139 -12.93 3.06 0.01
N PHE A 140 -14.18 3.34 -0.38
CA PHE A 140 -14.64 4.67 -0.79
C PHE A 140 -16.15 4.79 -0.54
N HIS A 141 -16.58 6.00 -0.21
CA HIS A 141 -17.98 6.38 0.00
C HIS A 141 -18.09 7.89 -0.23
N PRO A 142 -19.23 8.43 -0.74
CA PRO A 142 -19.41 9.89 -0.92
C PRO A 142 -19.16 10.69 0.36
N ASP A 143 -19.63 10.18 1.50
CA ASP A 143 -19.37 10.74 2.83
C ASP A 143 -18.16 10.11 3.56
N TYR A 144 -17.24 9.48 2.83
CA TYR A 144 -16.06 8.90 3.46
C TYR A 144 -15.19 10.02 4.05
N ARG A 145 -15.04 9.99 5.37
CA ARG A 145 -14.16 10.88 6.12
C ARG A 145 -13.07 10.01 6.74
N PRO A 146 -11.92 9.87 6.06
CA PRO A 146 -10.76 9.34 6.73
C PRO A 146 -10.36 10.42 7.75
N PHE A 147 -10.33 10.05 9.02
CA PHE A 147 -9.95 10.86 10.20
C PHE A 147 -11.05 11.74 10.80
#